data_AF-A0AAP3Z1W0-F1
#
_entry.id   AF-A0AAP3Z1W0-F1
#
_cell.length_a   1.000
_cell.length_b   1.000
_cell.length_c   1.000
_cell.angle_alpha   90.00
_cell.angle_beta   90.00
_cell.angle_gamma   90.00
#
_symmetry.space_group_name_H-M   'P 1'
#
loop_
_entity.id
_entity.type
_entity.pdbx_description
1 polymer ?
#
loop_
_entity_poly.entity_id
_entity_poly.type
_entity_poly.pdbx_seq_one_letter_code
_entity_poly.pdbx_strand_id
1 'polypeptide(L)'
;MVGEVVFVNAYKKFFREYFNFKGKTSRLDFWYVILSLLILSIIPTVILSYLIFGSLMNISGGGNVQEIMESTFLNIPIFIIGIIYLFLLVPVITMTVRRWRDVGLRASGIILIFCLLVLIVILGFIIHLKQNIIIDFLIVISSSMFLITLMPSQICCTNSKNRISQFFFCSKGER
;
A
#
# COMPACT_ATOMS: atom_id res chain seq x y z
N MET A 1 26.30 14.45 -4.45
CA MET A 1 25.80 15.35 -3.38
C MET A 1 24.34 15.82 -3.59
N VAL A 2 23.86 16.07 -4.82
CA VAL A 2 22.44 16.50 -5.02
C VAL A 2 21.43 15.39 -4.70
N GLY A 3 21.73 14.12 -5.01
CA GLY A 3 20.80 12.99 -4.81
C GLY A 3 20.52 12.63 -3.33
N GLU A 4 21.54 12.68 -2.46
CA GLU A 4 21.38 12.34 -1.03
C GLU A 4 20.50 13.36 -0.30
N VAL A 5 20.67 14.65 -0.62
CA VAL A 5 19.87 15.74 -0.02
C VAL A 5 18.41 15.63 -0.46
N VAL A 6 18.14 15.18 -1.69
CA VAL A 6 16.77 14.94 -2.18
C VAL A 6 16.13 13.75 -1.46
N PHE A 7 16.87 12.66 -1.27
CA PHE A 7 16.37 11.46 -0.59
C PHE A 7 15.99 11.74 0.87
N VAL A 8 16.89 12.35 1.65
CA VAL A 8 16.63 12.67 3.06
C VAL A 8 15.48 13.67 3.20
N ASN A 9 15.40 14.65 2.31
CA ASN A 9 14.31 15.63 2.33
C ASN A 9 12.96 15.00 1.95
N ALA A 10 12.93 14.05 1.02
CA ALA A 10 11.71 13.31 0.67
C ALA A 10 11.20 12.49 1.87
N TYR A 11 12.08 11.80 2.58
CA TYR A 11 11.74 11.07 3.81
C TYR A 11 11.27 11.98 4.95
N LYS A 12 11.90 13.15 5.12
CA LYS A 12 11.46 14.13 6.09
C LYS A 12 10.06 14.64 5.77
N LYS A 13 9.75 14.91 4.50
CA LYS A 13 8.40 15.29 4.07
C LYS A 13 7.39 14.16 4.27
N PHE A 14 7.78 12.91 4.00
CA PHE A 14 6.95 11.73 4.20
C PHE A 14 6.42 11.63 5.63
N PHE A 15 7.31 11.71 6.63
CA PHE A 15 6.91 11.66 8.03
C PHE A 15 6.36 12.98 8.58
N ARG A 16 6.70 14.13 8.00
CA ARG A 16 6.18 15.42 8.48
C ARG A 16 4.75 15.68 8.02
N GLU A 17 4.42 15.30 6.79
CA GLU A 17 3.16 15.66 6.17
C GLU A 17 2.18 14.48 6.02
N TYR A 18 2.39 13.40 6.77
CA TYR A 18 1.59 12.19 6.69
C TYR A 18 0.09 12.38 7.00
N PHE A 19 -0.30 13.42 7.76
CA PHE A 19 -1.72 13.77 7.96
C PHE A 19 -2.25 14.81 6.98
N ASN A 20 -1.40 15.42 6.15
CA ASN A 20 -1.84 16.41 5.18
C ASN A 20 -2.20 15.72 3.86
N PHE A 21 -3.49 15.58 3.56
CA PHE A 21 -3.90 14.95 2.31
C PHE A 21 -3.86 15.91 1.11
N LYS A 22 -3.83 17.23 1.30
CA LYS A 22 -3.99 18.22 0.21
C LYS A 22 -2.68 18.66 -0.46
N GLY A 23 -1.53 18.36 0.14
CA GLY A 23 -0.22 18.73 -0.40
C GLY A 23 0.07 18.13 -1.78
N LYS A 24 1.04 18.71 -2.49
CA LYS A 24 1.59 18.16 -3.74
C LYS A 24 2.82 17.32 -3.43
N THR A 25 2.98 16.18 -4.09
CA THR A 25 4.16 15.32 -3.96
C THR A 25 4.87 15.25 -5.30
N SER A 26 6.17 15.58 -5.33
CA SER A 26 6.98 15.40 -6.54
C SER A 26 7.02 13.93 -6.94
N ARG A 27 7.04 13.64 -8.24
CA ARG A 27 7.10 12.25 -8.74
C ARG A 27 8.38 11.55 -8.27
N LEU A 28 9.50 12.27 -8.26
CA LEU A 28 10.78 11.72 -7.81
C LEU A 28 10.73 11.42 -6.32
N ASP A 29 10.25 12.36 -5.49
CA ASP A 29 10.11 12.16 -4.04
C ASP A 29 9.22 10.94 -3.72
N PHE A 30 8.12 10.77 -4.47
CA PHE A 30 7.24 9.62 -4.35
C PHE A 30 7.97 8.30 -4.63
N TRP A 31 8.61 8.17 -5.80
CA TRP A 31 9.29 6.93 -6.19
C TRP A 31 10.46 6.62 -5.28
N TYR A 32 11.23 7.61 -4.85
CA TYR A 32 12.32 7.38 -3.89
C TYR A 32 11.80 6.75 -2.61
N VAL A 33 10.73 7.27 -2.02
CA VAL A 33 10.16 6.72 -0.78
C VAL A 33 9.53 5.35 -1.02
N ILE A 34 8.75 5.15 -2.08
CA ILE A 34 8.09 3.87 -2.34
C ILE A 34 9.11 2.76 -2.64
N LEU A 35 10.13 3.03 -3.47
CA LEU A 35 11.16 2.04 -3.79
C LEU A 35 11.99 1.67 -2.57
N SER A 36 12.35 2.65 -1.75
CA SER A 36 13.11 2.38 -0.53
C SER A 36 12.27 1.67 0.53
N LEU A 37 10.97 1.96 0.67
CA LEU A 37 10.06 1.16 1.48
C LEU A 37 9.92 -0.28 0.96
N LEU A 38 9.87 -0.47 -0.36
CA LEU A 38 9.84 -1.79 -0.98
C LEU A 38 11.13 -2.57 -0.68
N ILE A 39 12.30 -1.96 -0.83
CA ILE A 39 13.58 -2.58 -0.47
C ILE A 39 13.61 -2.90 1.04
N LEU A 40 13.17 -1.97 1.89
CA LEU A 40 13.13 -2.15 3.33
C LEU A 40 12.18 -3.29 3.74
N SER A 41 11.08 -3.50 3.02
CA SER A 41 10.14 -4.61 3.30
C SER A 41 10.71 -6.00 3.02
N ILE A 42 11.79 -6.11 2.23
CA ILE A 42 12.43 -7.41 1.95
C ILE A 42 13.01 -8.00 3.24
N ILE A 43 13.64 -7.17 4.08
CA ILE A 43 14.31 -7.59 5.31
C ILE A 43 13.36 -8.34 6.27
N PRO A 44 12.24 -7.75 6.74
CA PRO A 44 11.32 -8.44 7.64
C PRO A 44 10.67 -9.66 6.97
N THR A 45 10.47 -9.63 5.66
CA THR A 45 9.90 -10.76 4.92
C THR A 45 10.85 -11.95 4.89
N VAL A 46 12.14 -11.72 4.66
CA VAL A 46 13.18 -12.78 4.69
C VAL A 46 13.37 -13.32 6.11
N ILE A 47 13.37 -12.45 7.11
CA ILE A 47 13.45 -12.88 8.52
C ILE A 47 12.26 -13.77 8.86
N LEU A 48 11.04 -13.34 8.52
CA LEU A 48 9.82 -14.09 8.81
C LEU A 48 9.79 -15.43 8.07
N SER A 49 10.20 -15.46 6.79
CA SER A 49 10.23 -16.71 6.02
C SER A 49 11.24 -17.70 6.59
N TYR A 50 12.41 -17.24 7.04
CA TYR A 50 13.40 -18.07 7.71
C TYR A 50 12.86 -18.66 9.02
N LEU A 51 12.18 -17.84 9.85
CA LEU A 51 11.58 -18.29 11.11
C LEU A 51 10.48 -19.34 10.86
N ILE A 52 9.60 -19.10 9.89
CA ILE A 52 8.53 -20.05 9.52
C ILE A 52 9.15 -21.35 9.01
N PHE A 53 10.11 -21.28 8.09
CA PHE A 53 10.75 -22.46 7.51
C PHE A 53 11.48 -23.30 8.58
N GLY A 54 12.23 -22.66 9.48
CA GLY A 54 12.85 -23.33 10.61
C GLY A 54 11.83 -24.01 11.52
N SER A 55 10.68 -23.37 11.74
CA SER A 55 9.60 -23.97 12.53
C SER A 55 8.94 -25.16 11.83
N LEU A 56 8.75 -25.11 10.51
CA LEU A 56 8.20 -26.22 9.73
C LEU A 56 9.12 -27.46 9.75
N MET A 57 10.43 -27.29 9.81
CA MET A 57 11.38 -28.40 9.96
C MET A 57 11.30 -29.11 11.32
N ASN A 58 10.72 -28.48 12.34
CA ASN A 58 10.44 -29.15 13.61
C ASN A 58 9.18 -30.05 13.54
N ILE A 59 8.26 -29.78 12.59
CA ILE A 59 7.05 -30.59 12.35
C ILE A 59 7.42 -31.95 11.77
N SER A 60 8.38 -32.00 10.84
CA SER A 60 8.87 -33.26 10.28
C SER A 60 9.57 -34.15 11.31
N GLY A 61 9.99 -33.59 12.46
CA GLY A 61 10.50 -34.31 13.62
C GLY A 61 9.44 -34.79 14.62
N GLY A 62 8.13 -34.61 14.33
CA GLY A 62 7.02 -35.05 15.18
C GLY A 62 6.27 -33.93 15.91
N GLY A 63 6.56 -32.65 15.64
CA GLY A 63 5.82 -31.51 16.20
C GLY A 63 4.45 -31.30 15.55
N ASN A 64 3.45 -30.86 16.33
CA ASN A 64 2.14 -30.47 15.79
C ASN A 64 2.19 -29.09 15.13
N VAL A 65 1.56 -28.94 13.95
CA VAL A 65 1.45 -27.65 13.22
C VAL A 65 0.81 -26.58 14.09
N GLN A 66 -0.24 -26.96 14.84
CA GLN A 66 -1.01 -26.07 15.71
C GLN A 66 -0.15 -25.46 16.83
N GLU A 67 0.64 -26.29 17.51
CA GLU A 67 1.53 -25.86 18.61
C GLU A 67 2.63 -24.91 18.13
N ILE A 68 3.09 -25.10 16.89
CA ILE A 68 4.08 -24.24 16.26
C ILE A 68 3.51 -22.87 15.90
N MET A 69 2.30 -22.82 15.35
CA MET A 69 1.64 -21.55 15.06
C MET A 69 1.27 -20.78 16.33
N GLU A 70 0.96 -21.49 17.41
CA GLU A 70 0.68 -20.90 18.72
C GLU A 70 1.96 -20.57 19.51
N SER A 71 3.14 -20.99 19.02
CA SER A 71 4.41 -20.73 19.69
C SER A 71 4.68 -19.22 19.82
N THR A 72 5.02 -18.80 21.02
CA THR A 72 5.39 -17.41 21.33
C THR A 72 6.56 -16.92 20.46
N PHE A 73 7.41 -17.83 20.01
CA PHE A 73 8.58 -17.55 19.17
C PHE A 73 8.22 -16.99 17.78
N LEU A 74 7.12 -17.44 17.16
CA LEU A 74 6.64 -16.89 15.89
C LEU A 74 5.70 -15.68 16.08
N ASN A 75 4.90 -15.68 17.15
CA ASN A 75 3.88 -14.66 17.36
C ASN A 75 4.45 -13.28 17.69
N ILE A 76 5.51 -13.20 18.51
CA ILE A 76 6.16 -11.92 18.85
C ILE A 76 6.70 -11.18 17.61
N PRO A 77 7.56 -11.77 16.76
CA PRO A 77 8.09 -11.07 15.60
C PRO A 77 7.00 -10.68 14.59
N ILE A 78 6.00 -11.53 14.37
CA ILE A 78 4.84 -11.19 13.52
C ILE A 78 4.11 -9.96 14.07
N PHE A 79 3.87 -9.91 15.37
CA PHE A 79 3.19 -8.79 16.02
C PHE A 79 3.98 -7.47 15.89
N ILE A 80 5.29 -7.49 16.14
CA ILE A 80 6.17 -6.32 16.00
C ILE A 80 6.18 -5.82 14.56
N ILE A 81 6.34 -6.73 13.59
CA ILE A 81 6.30 -6.41 12.16
C ILE A 81 4.94 -5.79 11.80
N GLY A 82 3.85 -6.35 12.30
CA GLY A 82 2.49 -5.83 12.10
C GLY A 82 2.32 -4.39 12.59
N ILE A 83 2.85 -4.05 13.77
CA ILE A 83 2.82 -2.68 14.30
C ILE A 83 3.59 -1.71 13.40
N ILE A 84 4.77 -2.11 12.91
CA ILE A 84 5.59 -1.27 12.02
C ILE A 84 4.82 -0.98 10.72
N TYR A 85 4.22 -2.00 10.11
CA TYR A 85 3.40 -1.82 8.92
C TYR A 85 2.18 -0.93 9.19
N LEU A 86 1.53 -1.06 10.34
CA LEU A 86 0.39 -0.21 10.72
C LEU A 86 0.80 1.27 10.83
N PHE A 87 1.97 1.55 11.40
CA PHE A 87 2.48 2.92 11.51
C PHE A 87 2.82 3.52 10.14
N LEU A 88 3.37 2.70 9.23
CA LEU A 88 3.71 3.12 7.87
C LEU A 88 2.50 3.17 6.93
N LEU A 89 1.38 2.54 7.29
CA LEU A 89 0.17 2.47 6.46
C LEU A 89 -0.41 3.87 6.20
N VAL A 90 -0.55 4.69 7.24
CA VAL A 90 -1.09 6.06 7.11
C VAL A 90 -0.28 6.92 6.15
N PRO A 91 1.05 7.10 6.32
CA PRO A 91 1.84 7.94 5.43
C PRO A 91 1.89 7.42 3.98
N VAL A 92 1.89 6.09 3.77
CA VAL A 92 1.82 5.48 2.43
C VAL A 92 0.49 5.80 1.74
N ILE A 93 -0.63 5.67 2.45
CA ILE A 93 -1.95 6.04 1.92
C ILE A 93 -1.98 7.52 1.57
N THR A 94 -1.50 8.39 2.46
CA THR A 94 -1.49 9.85 2.22
C THR A 94 -0.73 10.22 0.95
N MET A 95 0.47 9.66 0.76
CA MET A 95 1.26 9.90 -0.45
C MET A 95 0.57 9.37 -1.72
N THR A 96 0.00 8.17 -1.63
CA THR A 96 -0.71 7.54 -2.76
C THR A 96 -1.94 8.36 -3.18
N VAL A 97 -2.72 8.83 -2.21
CA VAL A 97 -3.89 9.69 -2.43
C VAL A 97 -3.48 11.02 -3.09
N ARG A 98 -2.38 11.64 -2.66
CA ARG A 98 -1.85 12.85 -3.30
C ARG A 98 -1.46 12.57 -4.76
N ARG A 99 -0.77 11.46 -5.01
CA ARG A 99 -0.31 11.07 -6.34
C ARG A 99 -1.47 10.79 -7.29
N TRP A 100 -2.50 10.07 -6.85
CA TRP A 100 -3.70 9.81 -7.64
C TRP A 100 -4.45 11.10 -7.95
N ARG A 101 -4.50 12.02 -6.98
CA ARG A 101 -5.05 13.34 -7.23
C ARG A 101 -4.25 14.06 -8.32
N ASP A 102 -2.92 14.01 -8.30
CA ASP A 102 -2.06 14.63 -9.31
C ASP A 102 -2.23 14.03 -10.71
N VAL A 103 -2.63 12.75 -10.83
CA VAL A 103 -2.99 12.10 -12.11
C VAL A 103 -4.30 12.65 -12.68
N GLY A 104 -5.17 13.20 -11.83
CA GLY A 104 -6.44 13.81 -12.22
C GLY A 104 -7.66 13.16 -11.56
N LEU A 105 -7.48 12.24 -10.60
CA LEU A 105 -8.59 11.66 -9.85
C LEU A 105 -9.13 12.66 -8.83
N ARG A 106 -10.46 12.68 -8.66
CA ARG A 106 -11.16 13.47 -7.64
C ARG A 106 -11.19 12.70 -6.31
N ALA A 107 -11.20 13.42 -5.19
CA ALA A 107 -11.22 12.80 -3.86
C ALA A 107 -12.38 11.81 -3.65
N SER A 108 -13.55 12.10 -4.23
CA SER A 108 -14.73 11.22 -4.22
C SER A 108 -14.46 9.87 -4.88
N GLY A 109 -13.83 9.86 -6.06
CA GLY A 109 -13.47 8.63 -6.76
C GLY A 109 -12.43 7.81 -5.99
N ILE A 110 -11.45 8.48 -5.39
CA ILE A 110 -10.43 7.83 -4.56
C ILE A 110 -11.07 7.14 -3.34
N ILE A 111 -11.96 7.83 -2.62
CA ILE A 111 -12.67 7.26 -1.45
C ILE A 111 -13.48 6.03 -1.85
N LEU A 112 -14.19 6.09 -2.98
CA LEU A 112 -14.98 4.95 -3.47
C LEU A 112 -14.11 3.71 -3.73
N ILE A 113 -12.95 3.89 -4.36
CA ILE A 113 -11.99 2.80 -4.61
C ILE A 113 -11.50 2.18 -3.29
N PHE A 114 -11.13 3.01 -2.31
CA PHE A 114 -10.70 2.53 -0.99
C PHE A 114 -11.84 1.80 -0.25
N CYS A 115 -13.06 2.31 -0.29
CA CYS A 115 -14.23 1.64 0.28
C CYS A 115 -14.48 0.26 -0.35
N LEU A 116 -14.39 0.16 -1.68
CA LEU A 116 -14.55 -1.11 -2.39
C LEU A 116 -13.46 -2.11 -2.00
N LEU A 117 -12.20 -1.65 -1.86
CA LEU A 117 -11.09 -2.51 -1.44
C LEU A 117 -11.34 -3.08 -0.05
N VAL A 118 -11.71 -2.24 0.91
CA VAL A 118 -12.03 -2.68 2.28
C VAL A 118 -13.20 -3.66 2.29
N LEU A 119 -14.25 -3.39 1.51
CA LEU A 119 -15.41 -4.27 1.40
C LEU A 119 -15.03 -5.67 0.88
N ILE A 120 -14.20 -5.75 -0.17
CA ILE A 120 -13.74 -7.03 -0.73
C ILE A 120 -12.95 -7.84 0.31
N VAL A 121 -12.07 -7.18 1.06
CA VAL A 121 -11.28 -7.85 2.12
C VAL A 121 -12.19 -8.39 3.23
N ILE A 122 -13.16 -7.59 3.68
CA ILE A 122 -14.12 -8.00 4.72
C ILE A 122 -15.00 -9.15 4.23
N LEU A 123 -15.55 -9.07 3.02
CA LEU A 123 -16.37 -10.14 2.44
C LEU A 123 -15.56 -11.43 2.26
N GLY A 124 -14.31 -11.33 1.82
CA GLY A 124 -13.42 -12.48 1.73
C GLY A 124 -13.20 -13.17 3.07
N PHE A 125 -13.03 -12.39 4.13
CA PHE A 125 -12.90 -12.91 5.50
C PHE A 125 -14.19 -13.59 5.99
N ILE A 126 -15.35 -12.94 5.80
CA ILE A 126 -16.66 -13.47 6.25
C ILE A 126 -17.03 -14.75 5.50
N ILE A 127 -16.83 -14.79 4.19
CA ILE A 127 -17.32 -15.88 3.33
C ILE A 127 -16.33 -17.06 3.32
N HIS A 128 -15.19 -16.95 3.99
CA HIS A 128 -14.08 -17.91 3.87
C HIS A 128 -13.84 -18.29 2.40
N LEU A 129 -13.85 -17.27 1.51
CA LEU A 129 -13.47 -17.49 0.12
C LEU A 129 -12.10 -18.18 0.12
N LYS A 130 -11.89 -19.15 -0.78
CA LYS A 130 -10.59 -19.80 -0.94
C LYS A 130 -9.52 -18.72 -0.93
N GLN A 131 -8.54 -18.83 -0.03
CA GLN A 131 -7.53 -17.80 0.21
C GLN A 131 -6.90 -17.33 -1.11
N ASN A 132 -6.73 -18.24 -2.07
CA ASN A 132 -6.23 -17.96 -3.41
C ASN A 132 -7.06 -16.91 -4.18
N ILE A 133 -8.40 -16.98 -4.14
CA ILE A 133 -9.29 -16.04 -4.85
C ILE A 133 -9.12 -14.63 -4.27
N ILE A 134 -9.06 -14.51 -2.94
CA ILE A 134 -8.87 -13.21 -2.28
C ILE A 134 -7.51 -12.63 -2.65
N ILE A 135 -6.45 -13.46 -2.62
CA ILE A 135 -5.09 -13.07 -2.98
C ILE A 135 -5.03 -12.61 -4.44
N ASP A 136 -5.65 -13.33 -5.37
CA ASP A 136 -5.70 -12.96 -6.79
C ASP A 136 -6.35 -11.59 -7.01
N PHE A 137 -7.51 -11.33 -6.37
CA PHE A 137 -8.15 -10.02 -6.44
C PHE A 137 -7.28 -8.89 -5.87
N LEU A 138 -6.60 -9.13 -4.75
CA LEU A 138 -5.69 -8.15 -4.15
C LEU A 138 -4.50 -7.84 -5.06
N ILE A 139 -3.94 -8.84 -5.74
CA ILE A 139 -2.85 -8.66 -6.71
C ILE A 139 -3.32 -7.83 -7.91
N VAL A 140 -4.50 -8.14 -8.46
CA VAL A 140 -5.08 -7.37 -9.58
C VAL A 140 -5.31 -5.92 -9.19
N ILE A 141 -5.86 -5.67 -8.00
CA ILE A 141 -6.06 -4.30 -7.49
C ILE A 141 -4.71 -3.60 -7.32
N SER A 142 -3.73 -4.24 -6.66
CA SER A 142 -2.40 -3.66 -6.42
C SER A 142 -1.68 -3.27 -7.72
N SER A 143 -1.71 -4.16 -8.73
CA SER A 143 -1.12 -3.88 -10.05
C SER A 143 -1.81 -2.72 -10.76
N SER A 144 -3.14 -2.61 -10.69
CA SER A 144 -3.87 -1.47 -11.24
C SER A 144 -3.48 -0.15 -10.56
N MET A 145 -3.29 -0.17 -9.24
CA MET A 145 -2.85 1.01 -8.49
C MET A 145 -1.42 1.40 -8.83
N PHE A 146 -0.55 0.41 -9.03
CA PHE A 146 0.80 0.63 -9.49
C PHE A 146 0.83 1.32 -10.88
N LEU A 147 0.01 0.86 -11.83
CA LEU A 147 -0.12 1.49 -13.15
C LEU A 147 -0.57 2.95 -13.05
N ILE A 148 -1.55 3.25 -12.20
CA ILE A 148 -2.01 4.64 -11.97
C ILE A 148 -0.88 5.51 -11.42
N THR A 149 -0.03 4.98 -10.54
CA THR A 149 1.10 5.77 -9.98
C THR A 149 2.19 6.09 -10.99
N LEU A 150 2.39 5.21 -11.99
CA LEU A 150 3.31 5.41 -13.12
C LEU A 150 2.81 6.48 -14.10
N MET A 151 1.49 6.67 -14.21
CA MET A 151 0.92 7.62 -15.16
C MET A 151 1.42 9.06 -14.96
N PRO A 152 1.57 9.83 -16.05
CA PRO A 152 1.88 11.25 -15.93
C PRO A 152 0.73 12.03 -15.27
N SER A 153 1.09 13.15 -14.64
CA SER A 153 0.15 14.07 -14.03
C SER A 153 -0.84 14.62 -15.06
N GLN A 154 -2.08 14.81 -14.64
CA GLN A 154 -3.19 15.39 -15.42
C GLN A 154 -3.66 14.60 -16.66
N ILE A 155 -3.21 13.35 -16.86
CA ILE A 155 -3.65 12.55 -18.01
C ILE A 155 -5.14 12.20 -17.95
N CYS A 156 -5.68 12.01 -16.74
CA CYS A 156 -7.08 11.63 -16.54
C CYS A 156 -8.04 12.83 -16.47
N CYS A 157 -7.54 14.06 -16.59
CA CYS A 157 -8.40 15.24 -16.59
C CYS A 157 -9.29 15.24 -17.85
N THR A 158 -10.59 15.27 -17.64
CA THR A 158 -11.58 15.22 -18.72
C THR A 158 -12.17 16.61 -18.98
N ASN A 159 -12.63 16.84 -20.21
CA ASN A 159 -13.42 18.03 -20.57
C ASN A 159 -14.92 17.71 -20.66
N SER A 160 -15.31 16.48 -20.30
CA SER A 160 -16.71 16.05 -20.33
C SER A 160 -17.50 16.72 -19.20
N LYS A 161 -18.72 17.17 -19.53
CA LYS A 161 -19.68 17.71 -18.57
C LYS A 161 -20.53 16.63 -17.89
N ASN A 162 -20.28 15.36 -18.15
CA ASN A 162 -21.06 14.26 -17.59
C ASN A 162 -20.84 14.14 -16.08
N ARG A 163 -21.94 14.03 -15.33
CA ARG A 163 -21.93 13.94 -13.86
C ARG A 163 -21.05 12.79 -13.34
N ILE A 164 -21.11 11.63 -13.99
CA ILE A 164 -20.29 10.46 -13.64
C ILE A 164 -18.80 10.75 -13.86
N SER A 165 -18.46 11.36 -14.99
CA SER A 165 -17.05 11.68 -15.30
C SER A 165 -16.47 12.70 -14.32
N GLN A 166 -17.25 13.69 -13.89
CA GLN A 166 -16.85 14.69 -12.90
C GLN A 166 -16.82 14.14 -11.46
N PHE A 167 -17.49 13.01 -11.21
CA PHE A 167 -17.40 12.32 -9.93
C PHE A 167 -16.03 11.65 -9.74
N PHE A 168 -15.50 11.03 -10.80
CA PHE A 168 -14.23 10.31 -10.76
C PHE A 168 -13.02 11.17 -11.14
N PHE A 169 -13.17 12.07 -12.11
CA PHE A 169 -12.07 12.83 -12.72
C PHE A 169 -12.22 14.34 -12.49
N CYS A 170 -11.08 15.03 -12.49
CA CYS A 170 -11.00 16.48 -12.42
C CYS A 170 -11.28 17.10 -13.80
N SER A 171 -11.92 18.28 -13.82
CA SER A 171 -12.13 19.05 -15.04
C SER A 171 -10.84 19.72 -15.52
N LYS A 172 -10.61 19.77 -16.84
CA LYS A 172 -9.55 20.59 -17.43
C LYS A 172 -9.87 22.08 -17.21
N GLY A 173 -9.28 22.69 -16.17
CA GLY A 173 -9.46 24.10 -15.82
C GLY A 173 -9.64 24.40 -14.32
N GLU A 174 -9.82 23.38 -13.48
CA GLU A 174 -10.00 23.55 -12.03
C GLU A 174 -8.69 23.60 -11.22
N ARG A 175 -7.51 23.50 -11.85
CA ARG A 175 -6.22 23.39 -11.15
C ARG A 175 -5.06 24.11 -11.82
#